data_AF-A0A355AW88-F1
#
_entry.id   AF-A0A355AW88-F1
#
_cell.length_a   1.000
_cell.length_b   1.000
_cell.length_c   1.000
_cell.angle_alpha   90.00
_cell.angle_beta   90.00
_cell.angle_gamma   90.00
#
_symmetry.space_group_name_H-M   'P 1'
#
loop_
_entity.id
_entity.type
_entity.pdbx_description
1 polymer ?
#
loop_
_entity_poly.entity_id
_entity_poly.type
_entity_poly.pdbx_seq_one_letter_code
_entity_poly.pdbx_strand_id
1 'polypeptide(L)'
;MTLRTLIVLAQFVAALGVFFSVVYLAIQVRQNAKITKAQFGHSLTSRLYERYFLAAKDQEFSRFLAKNWSTDKLEDYEYWRITLWINTCLVDIFDT
;
A
#
# COMPACT_ATOMS: atom_id res chain seq x y z
N MET A 1 29.87 -10.30 -48.86
CA MET A 1 28.63 -10.59 -48.10
C MET A 1 27.43 -10.28 -48.97
N THR A 2 26.40 -11.13 -49.01
CA THR A 2 25.18 -10.86 -49.78
C THR A 2 24.13 -10.16 -48.90
N LEU A 3 23.23 -9.38 -49.51
CA LEU A 3 22.19 -8.61 -48.81
C LEU A 3 21.33 -9.47 -47.87
N ARG A 4 21.04 -10.72 -48.28
CA ARG A 4 20.29 -11.68 -47.45
C ARG A 4 21.00 -12.01 -46.13
N THR A 5 22.33 -12.18 -46.15
CA THR A 5 23.10 -12.47 -44.94
C THR A 5 23.05 -11.30 -43.95
N LEU A 6 23.08 -10.06 -44.45
CA LEU A 6 22.98 -8.86 -43.62
C LEU A 6 21.60 -8.74 -42.94
N ILE A 7 20.52 -9.03 -43.68
CA ILE A 7 19.14 -8.99 -43.14
C ILE A 7 18.95 -10.04 -42.06
N VAL A 8 19.40 -11.27 -42.28
CA VAL A 8 19.30 -12.35 -41.28
C VAL A 8 20.08 -12.00 -40.01
N LEU A 9 21.26 -11.40 -40.15
CA LEU A 9 22.09 -11.00 -39.01
C LEU A 9 21.43 -9.87 -38.21
N ALA A 10 20.85 -8.88 -38.88
CA ALA A 10 20.08 -7.82 -38.23
C ALA A 10 18.84 -8.36 -37.49
N GLN A 11 18.10 -9.29 -38.09
CA GLN A 11 16.95 -9.94 -37.46
C GLN A 11 17.34 -10.76 -36.23
N PHE A 12 18.48 -11.44 -36.29
CA PHE A 12 19.01 -12.18 -35.14
C PHE A 12 19.33 -11.26 -33.97
N VAL A 13 20.00 -10.13 -34.23
CA VAL A 13 20.28 -9.12 -33.20
C VAL A 13 18.99 -8.50 -32.65
N ALA A 14 18.01 -8.20 -33.51
CA ALA A 14 16.72 -7.69 -33.08
C ALA A 14 15.96 -8.69 -32.20
N ALA A 15 15.95 -9.97 -32.56
CA ALA A 15 15.32 -11.03 -31.77
C ALA A 15 15.98 -11.18 -30.40
N LEU A 16 17.32 -11.09 -30.33
CA LEU A 16 18.04 -11.05 -29.05
C LEU A 16 17.63 -9.82 -28.22
N GLY A 17 17.52 -8.65 -28.83
CA GLY A 17 17.08 -7.43 -28.14
C GLY A 17 15.68 -7.56 -27.54
N VAL A 18 14.74 -8.18 -28.27
CA VAL A 18 13.39 -8.48 -27.76
C VAL A 18 13.45 -9.48 -26.62
N PHE A 19 14.22 -10.56 -26.76
CA PHE A 19 14.38 -11.57 -25.71
C PHE A 19 14.89 -10.96 -24.39
N PHE A 20 15.98 -10.18 -24.45
CA PHE A 20 16.51 -9.51 -23.26
C PHE A 20 15.54 -8.49 -22.66
N SER A 21 14.79 -7.77 -23.49
CA SER A 21 13.75 -6.83 -23.03
C SER A 21 12.66 -7.54 -22.23
N VAL A 22 12.18 -8.69 -22.70
CA VAL A 22 11.17 -9.49 -21.98
C VAL A 22 11.72 -9.99 -20.64
N VAL A 23 12.96 -10.48 -20.61
CA VAL A 23 13.62 -10.91 -19.36
C VAL A 23 13.73 -9.76 -18.37
N TYR A 24 14.15 -8.58 -18.84
CA TYR A 24 14.24 -7.38 -18.01
C TYR A 24 12.87 -6.97 -17.44
N LEU A 25 11.84 -6.92 -18.29
CA LEU A 25 10.47 -6.60 -17.86
C LEU A 25 9.95 -7.60 -16.82
N ALA A 26 10.21 -8.89 -17.01
CA ALA A 26 9.83 -9.91 -16.03
C ALA A 26 10.49 -9.69 -14.67
N ILE A 27 11.77 -9.32 -14.65
CA ILE A 27 12.48 -8.96 -13.40
C ILE A 27 11.88 -7.69 -12.79
N GLN A 28 11.64 -6.66 -13.60
CA GLN A 28 11.08 -5.38 -13.16
C GLN A 28 9.69 -5.57 -12.54
N VAL A 29 8.81 -6.36 -13.16
CA VAL A 29 7.47 -6.68 -12.62
C VAL A 29 7.59 -7.36 -11.26
N ARG A 30 8.53 -8.32 -11.10
CA ARG A 30 8.77 -8.98 -9.81
C ARG A 30 9.28 -8.00 -8.75
N GLN A 31 10.14 -7.06 -9.13
CA GLN A 31 10.64 -6.03 -8.21
C GLN A 31 9.54 -5.04 -7.82
N ASN A 32 8.75 -4.57 -8.79
CA ASN A 32 7.61 -3.68 -8.55
C ASN A 32 6.59 -4.33 -7.61
N ALA A 33 6.25 -5.60 -7.82
CA ALA A 33 5.36 -6.31 -6.90
C ALA A 33 5.89 -6.34 -5.46
N LYS A 34 7.21 -6.51 -5.27
CA LYS A 34 7.85 -6.46 -3.95
C LYS A 34 7.84 -5.05 -3.36
N ILE A 35 8.17 -4.04 -4.15
CA ILE A 35 8.17 -2.63 -3.74
C ILE A 35 6.76 -2.20 -3.34
N THR A 36 5.76 -2.52 -4.16
CA THR A 36 4.36 -2.25 -3.85
C THR A 36 3.95 -2.91 -2.54
N LYS A 37 4.30 -4.18 -2.30
CA LYS A 37 4.04 -4.84 -1.01
C LYS A 37 4.72 -4.12 0.17
N ALA A 38 5.96 -3.66 0.00
CA ALA A 38 6.66 -2.90 1.03
C ALA A 38 6.05 -1.51 1.27
N GLN A 39 5.63 -0.82 0.21
CA GLN A 39 4.93 0.47 0.29
C GLN A 39 3.57 0.33 0.98
N PHE A 40 2.83 -0.76 0.71
CA PHE A 40 1.60 -1.09 1.44
C PHE A 40 1.88 -1.23 2.94
N GLY A 41 2.87 -2.04 3.32
CA GLY A 41 3.27 -2.18 4.72
C GLY A 41 3.70 -0.84 5.36
N HIS A 42 4.44 0.00 4.61
CA HIS A 42 4.85 1.32 5.09
C HIS A 42 3.67 2.27 5.29
N SER A 43 2.70 2.28 4.36
CA SER A 43 1.49 3.10 4.47
C SER A 43 0.61 2.68 5.65
N LEU A 44 0.43 1.37 5.88
CA LEU A 44 -0.32 0.84 7.02
C LEU A 44 0.36 1.23 8.34
N THR A 45 1.67 1.03 8.42
CA THR A 45 2.49 1.40 9.59
C THR A 45 2.40 2.91 9.86
N SER A 46 2.49 3.75 8.84
CA SER A 46 2.38 5.21 8.97
C SER A 46 1.00 5.64 9.51
N ARG A 47 -0.10 5.09 8.98
CA ARG A 47 -1.46 5.38 9.49
C ARG A 47 -1.61 4.98 10.97
N LEU A 48 -1.05 3.84 11.34
CA LEU A 48 -1.08 3.35 12.72
C LEU A 48 -0.29 4.27 13.66
N TYR A 49 0.92 4.69 13.26
CA TYR A 49 1.72 5.65 14.02
C TYR A 49 1.01 6.99 14.21
N GLU A 50 0.38 7.52 13.17
CA GLU A 50 -0.38 8.77 13.24
C GLU A 50 -1.51 8.67 14.28
N ARG A 51 -2.25 7.56 14.29
CA ARG A 51 -3.32 7.31 15.27
C ARG A 51 -2.80 7.16 16.70
N TYR A 52 -1.69 6.45 16.90
CA TYR A 52 -1.06 6.38 18.23
C TYR A 52 -0.61 7.75 18.70
N PHE A 53 -0.06 8.56 17.80
CA PHE A 53 0.37 9.91 18.11
C PHE A 53 -0.81 10.81 18.50
N LEU A 54 -1.90 10.77 17.73
CA LEU A 54 -3.15 11.47 18.07
C LEU A 54 -3.70 10.98 19.42
N ALA A 55 -3.77 9.68 19.65
CA ALA A 55 -4.24 9.12 20.92
C ALA A 55 -3.37 9.49 22.13
N ALA A 56 -2.07 9.74 21.91
CA ALA A 56 -1.14 10.10 22.97
C ALA A 56 -1.01 11.62 23.22
N LYS A 57 -1.24 12.45 22.19
CA LYS A 57 -1.01 13.90 22.26
C LYS A 57 -2.27 14.75 22.21
N ASP A 58 -3.32 14.28 21.56
CA ASP A 58 -4.58 15.00 21.46
C ASP A 58 -5.47 14.65 22.65
N GLN A 59 -5.54 15.57 23.61
CA GLN A 59 -6.32 15.41 24.83
C GLN A 59 -7.82 15.22 24.56
N GLU A 60 -8.38 15.87 23.55
CA GLU A 60 -9.80 15.71 23.19
C GLU A 60 -10.04 14.30 22.66
N PHE A 61 -9.16 13.84 21.79
CA PHE A 61 -9.22 12.51 21.21
C PHE A 61 -9.01 11.41 22.26
N SER A 62 -8.03 11.55 23.17
CA SER A 62 -7.84 10.61 24.28
C SER A 62 -9.06 10.57 25.20
N ARG A 63 -9.66 11.73 25.49
CA ARG A 63 -10.86 11.81 26.34
C ARG A 63 -12.06 11.15 25.65
N PHE A 64 -12.22 11.33 24.34
CA PHE A 64 -13.24 10.65 23.55
C PHE A 64 -13.06 9.12 23.59
N LEU A 65 -11.85 8.62 23.37
CA LEU A 65 -11.56 7.19 23.41
C LEU A 65 -11.75 6.56 24.80
N ALA A 66 -11.57 7.35 25.87
CA ALA A 66 -11.71 6.89 27.26
C ALA A 66 -13.17 6.84 27.76
N LYS A 67 -14.14 7.37 27.00
CA LYS A 67 -15.56 7.32 27.38
C LYS A 67 -16.05 5.87 27.45
N ASN A 68 -17.00 5.58 28.34
CA ASN A 68 -17.66 4.29 28.35
C ASN A 68 -18.75 4.27 27.28
N TRP A 69 -18.46 3.63 26.16
CA TRP A 69 -19.35 3.59 24.99
C TRP A 69 -20.67 2.83 25.23
N SER A 70 -20.79 2.10 26.34
CA SER A 70 -22.00 1.34 26.68
C SER A 70 -22.95 2.06 27.64
N THR A 71 -22.45 3.01 28.44
CA THR A 71 -23.23 3.62 29.52
C THR A 71 -23.25 5.14 29.50
N ASP A 72 -22.29 5.79 28.85
CA ASP A 72 -22.26 7.24 28.80
C ASP A 72 -23.31 7.76 27.82
N LYS A 73 -23.96 8.89 28.16
CA LYS A 73 -24.78 9.62 27.20
C LYS A 73 -23.85 10.24 26.15
N LEU A 74 -23.79 9.61 24.99
CA LEU A 74 -23.04 10.07 23.83
C LEU A 74 -23.89 11.03 23.01
N GLU A 75 -23.26 12.09 22.51
CA GLU A 75 -23.88 12.97 21.52
C GLU A 75 -23.91 12.30 20.13
N ASP A 76 -24.82 12.73 19.26
CA ASP A 76 -25.01 12.11 17.92
C ASP A 76 -23.71 12.05 17.10
N TYR A 77 -22.88 13.10 17.18
CA TYR A 77 -21.59 13.12 16.48
C TYR A 77 -20.58 12.12 17.07
N GLU A 78 -20.70 11.75 18.35
CA GLU A 78 -19.79 10.81 18.99
C GLU A 78 -20.04 9.39 18.52
N TYR A 79 -21.30 9.00 18.30
CA TYR A 79 -21.64 7.72 17.67
C TYR A 79 -21.01 7.60 16.28
N TRP A 80 -21.01 8.68 15.50
CA TRP A 80 -20.35 8.72 14.20
C TRP A 80 -18.83 8.58 14.33
N ARG A 81 -18.20 9.29 15.28
CA ARG A 81 -16.77 9.16 15.57
C ARG A 81 -16.38 7.74 16.00
N ILE A 82 -17.20 7.08 16.82
CA ILE A 82 -16.97 5.68 17.24
C ILE A 82 -17.05 4.75 16.04
N THR A 83 -18.06 4.93 15.18
CA THR A 83 -18.23 4.13 13.95
C THR A 83 -17.03 4.27 13.02
N LEU A 84 -16.53 5.48 12.80
CA LEU A 84 -15.33 5.73 12.00
C LEU A 84 -14.08 5.08 12.62
N TRP A 85 -13.94 5.16 13.93
CA TRP A 85 -12.83 4.53 14.65
C TRP A 85 -12.86 3.01 14.51
N ILE A 86 -14.02 2.38 14.73
CA ILE A 86 -14.21 0.93 14.58
C ILE A 86 -13.92 0.50 13.13
N ASN A 87 -14.46 1.20 12.14
CA ASN A 87 -14.18 0.91 10.72
C ASN A 87 -12.69 0.95 10.41
N THR A 88 -11.97 1.94 10.95
CA THR A 88 -10.52 2.05 10.75
C THR A 88 -9.78 0.88 11.39
N CYS A 89 -10.15 0.47 12.60
CA CYS A 89 -9.60 -0.74 13.24
C CYS A 89 -9.89 -2.01 12.44
N LEU A 90 -11.10 -2.14 11.87
CA LEU A 90 -11.47 -3.29 11.05
C LEU A 90 -10.62 -3.34 9.77
N VAL A 91 -10.45 -2.20 9.10
CA VAL A 91 -9.57 -2.11 7.92
C VAL A 91 -8.15 -2.56 8.26
N ASP A 92 -7.59 -2.14 9.40
CA ASP A 92 -6.25 -2.57 9.79
C ASP A 92 -6.14 -4.09 10.04
N ILE A 93 -7.18 -4.71 10.62
CA ILE A 93 -7.22 -6.16 10.86
C ILE A 93 -7.25 -6.93 9.53
N PHE A 94 -7.98 -6.43 8.54
CA PHE A 94 -8.08 -7.07 7.22
C PHE A 94 -6.92 -6.72 6.28
N ASP A 95 -6.22 -5.61 6.53
CA ASP A 95 -5.01 -5.19 5.80
C ASP A 95 -3.71 -5.87 6.32
N THR A 96 -3.75 -6.53 7.50
CA THR A 96 -2.63 -7.25 8.13
C THR A 96 -2.55 -8.72 7.69
#